data_AF-A0A7X8CJJ6-F1
#
_entry.id   AF-A0A7X8CJJ6-F1
#
_cell.length_a   1.000
_cell.length_b   1.000
_cell.length_c   1.000
_cell.angle_alpha   90.00
_cell.angle_beta   90.00
_cell.angle_gamma   90.00
#
_symmetry.space_group_name_H-M   'P 1'
#
loop_
_entity.id
_entity.type
_entity.pdbx_description
1 polymer ?
#
loop_
_entity_poly.entity_id
_entity_poly.type
_entity_poly.pdbx_seq_one_letter_code
_entity_poly.pdbx_strand_id
1 'polypeptide(L)' 'MFGKPVIKGTRITVELILRKLAGGMTPEEIIQDHPHLKLENIFDAQEFAADYLGQEDIIFASGNKL' A
#
# COMPACT_ATOMS: atom_id res chain seq x y z
N MET A 1 5.75 -13.04 4.39
CA MET A 1 5.70 -11.59 4.13
C MET A 1 7.13 -11.09 4.05
N PHE A 2 7.77 -11.25 2.89
CA PHE A 2 9.22 -11.05 2.66
C PHE A 2 9.65 -9.57 2.75
N GLY A 3 9.50 -8.94 3.93
CA GLY A 3 9.78 -7.51 4.14
C GLY A 3 8.73 -6.55 3.57
N LYS A 4 7.68 -7.06 2.92
CA LYS A 4 6.60 -6.23 2.37
C LYS A 4 5.79 -5.55 3.50
N PRO A 5 5.42 -4.27 3.37
CA PRO A 5 4.54 -3.56 4.30
C PRO A 5 3.17 -4.23 4.45
N VAL A 6 2.61 -4.18 5.66
CA VAL A 6 1.43 -4.97 6.07
C VAL A 6 0.46 -4.13 6.88
N ILE A 7 -0.84 -4.41 6.76
CA ILE A 7 -1.84 -3.81 7.65
C ILE A 7 -1.66 -4.38 9.06
N LYS A 8 -1.53 -3.50 10.05
CA LYS A 8 -1.28 -3.87 11.45
C LYS A 8 -2.33 -4.86 11.97
N GLY A 9 -1.86 -5.92 12.61
CA GLY A 9 -2.73 -6.96 13.16
C GLY A 9 -3.26 -7.96 12.11
N THR A 10 -2.84 -7.85 10.86
CA THR A 10 -3.22 -8.77 9.78
C THR A 10 -1.98 -9.36 9.10
N ARG A 11 -2.20 -10.32 8.19
CA ARG A 11 -1.20 -10.80 7.23
C ARG A 11 -1.50 -10.31 5.81
N ILE A 12 -2.19 -9.18 5.68
CA ILE A 12 -2.57 -8.58 4.41
C ILE A 12 -1.52 -7.53 4.06
N THR A 13 -0.89 -7.67 2.90
CA THR A 13 0.12 -6.72 2.43
C THR A 13 -0.53 -5.50 1.80
N VAL A 14 0.14 -4.35 1.91
CA VAL A 14 -0.26 -3.12 1.18
C VAL A 14 -0.39 -3.41 -0.32
N GLU A 15 0.57 -4.14 -0.89
CA GLU A 15 0.56 -4.57 -2.29
C GLU A 15 -0.72 -5.34 -2.67
N LEU A 16 -1.21 -6.25 -1.82
CA LEU A 16 -2.40 -7.05 -2.13
C LEU A 16 -3.64 -6.16 -2.28
N ILE A 17 -3.79 -5.18 -1.38
CA ILE A 17 -4.89 -4.20 -1.42
C ILE A 17 -4.79 -3.39 -2.72
N LEU A 18 -3.62 -2.85 -3.04
CA LEU A 18 -3.41 -2.06 -4.27
C LEU A 18 -3.65 -2.88 -5.54
N ARG A 19 -3.25 -4.16 -5.57
CA ARG A 19 -3.51 -5.04 -6.72
C ARG A 19 -5.00 -5.31 -6.93
N LYS A 20 -5.77 -5.46 -5.85
CA LYS A 20 -7.23 -5.64 -5.92
C LYS A 20 -7.92 -4.37 -6.43
N LEU A 21 -7.53 -3.21 -5.91
CA LEU A 21 -8.01 -1.91 -6.40
C LEU A 21 -7.67 -1.71 -7.89
N ALA A 22 -6.42 -2.00 -8.29
CA ALA A 22 -5.99 -1.93 -9.69
C ALA A 22 -6.73 -2.92 -10.60
N GLY A 23 -7.18 -4.05 -10.05
CA GLY A 23 -8.06 -5.02 -10.72
C GLY A 23 -9.52 -4.59 -10.84
N GLY A 24 -9.87 -3.39 -10.33
CA GLY A 24 -11.22 -2.83 -10.42
C GLY A 24 -12.14 -3.17 -9.25
N MET A 25 -11.64 -3.83 -8.21
CA MET A 25 -12.46 -4.12 -7.02
C MET A 25 -12.76 -2.85 -6.24
N THR A 26 -13.99 -2.72 -5.71
CA THR A 26 -14.33 -1.63 -4.79
C THR A 26 -13.79 -1.92 -3.38
N PRO A 27 -13.60 -0.90 -2.52
CA PRO A 27 -13.20 -1.11 -1.14
C PRO A 27 -14.14 -2.07 -0.38
N GLU A 28 -15.45 -2.02 -0.65
CA GLU A 28 -16.44 -2.89 -0.03
C GLU A 28 -16.24 -4.35 -0.42
N GLU A 29 -15.99 -4.63 -1.70
CA GLU A 29 -15.69 -5.99 -2.19
C GLU A 29 -14.39 -6.53 -1.57
N ILE A 30 -13.38 -5.67 -1.42
CA ILE A 30 -12.12 -6.06 -0.76
C ILE A 30 -12.35 -6.41 0.72
N ILE A 31 -13.20 -5.66 1.42
CA ILE A 31 -13.55 -5.93 2.83
C ILE A 31 -14.39 -7.21 2.94
N GLN A 32 -15.26 -7.50 1.97
CA GLN A 32 -16.00 -8.76 1.93
C GLN A 32 -15.06 -9.96 1.77
N ASP A 33 -14.06 -9.87 0.90
CA ASP A 33 -13.02 -10.90 0.73
C ASP A 33 -12.11 -11.03 1.95
N HIS A 34 -11.91 -9.94 2.70
CA HIS A 34 -11.00 -9.83 3.84
C HIS A 34 -11.69 -9.20 5.05
N PRO A 35 -12.57 -9.93 5.78
CA PRO A 35 -13.41 -9.36 6.85
C PRO A 35 -12.66 -8.76 8.04
N HIS A 36 -11.35 -8.99 8.13
CA HIS A 36 -10.47 -8.39 9.12
C HIS A 36 -10.01 -6.97 8.76
N LEU A 37 -10.21 -6.55 7.52
CA LEU A 37 -9.97 -5.18 7.08
C LEU A 37 -11.15 -4.29 7.43
N LYS A 38 -10.82 -3.04 7.71
CA LYS A 38 -11.76 -1.93 7.70
C LYS A 38 -11.49 -1.05 6.49
N LEU A 39 -12.47 -0.20 6.16
CA LEU A 39 -12.32 0.81 5.11
C LEU A 39 -11.08 1.69 5.34
N GLU A 40 -10.82 2.04 6.60
CA GLU A 40 -9.62 2.77 7.04
C GLU A 40 -8.33 2.12 6.53
N ASN A 41 -8.24 0.78 6.56
CA ASN A 41 -7.03 0.08 6.15
C ASN A 41 -6.79 0.11 4.64
N ILE A 42 -7.85 0.32 3.85
CA ILE A 42 -7.71 0.53 2.41
C ILE A 42 -7.07 1.89 2.15
N PHE A 43 -7.50 2.92 2.89
CA PHE A 43 -6.90 4.25 2.81
C PHE A 43 -5.46 4.27 3.36
N ASP A 44 -5.19 3.61 4.49
CA ASP A 44 -3.84 3.46 5.04
C ASP A 44 -2.88 2.85 4.00
N ALA A 45 -3.34 1.86 3.22
CA ALA A 45 -2.55 1.23 2.17
C ALA A 45 -2.25 2.19 1.01
N GLN A 46 -3.21 3.03 0.63
CA GLN A 46 -3.04 4.04 -0.43
C GLN A 46 -2.11 5.17 0.03
N GLU A 47 -2.31 5.69 1.24
CA GLU A 47 -1.46 6.73 1.85
C GLU A 47 -0.03 6.24 1.98
N PHE A 48 0.18 5.05 2.56
CA PHE A 48 1.50 4.44 2.65
C PHE A 48 2.18 4.35 1.28
N ALA A 49 1.44 3.93 0.24
CA ALA A 49 1.98 3.81 -1.11
C ALA A 49 2.34 5.17 -1.72
N ALA A 50 1.50 6.18 -1.53
CA ALA A 50 1.75 7.53 -1.99
C ALA A 50 2.99 8.12 -1.32
N ASP A 51 3.12 7.99 0.00
CA ASP A 51 4.29 8.46 0.75
C ASP A 51 5.56 7.69 0.37
N TYR A 52 5.47 6.37 0.25
CA TYR A 52 6.61 5.52 -0.11
C TYR A 52 7.16 5.84 -1.51
N LEU A 53 6.27 6.11 -2.48
CA LEU A 53 6.66 6.54 -3.82
C LEU A 53 7.10 8.01 -3.84
N GLY A 54 6.55 8.86 -2.96
CA GLY A 54 6.93 10.26 -2.82
C GLY A 54 8.32 10.46 -2.21
N GLN A 55 8.83 9.49 -1.44
CA GLN A 55 10.18 9.48 -0.87
C GLN A 55 11.27 9.07 -1.88
N GLU A 56 11.05 9.26 -3.19
CA GLU A 56 12.09 9.09 -4.19
C GLU A 56 13.16 10.19 -4.07
N ASP A 57 14.29 9.85 -3.44
CA ASP A 57 15.52 10.64 -3.54
C ASP A 57 16.05 10.54 -4.99
N ILE A 58 15.95 11.60 -5.76
CA ILE A 58 16.68 11.71 -7.03
C ILE A 58 18.15 11.95 -6.69
N ILE A 59 18.96 10.90 -6.78
CA ILE A 59 20.42 10.99 -6.63
C ILE A 59 21.00 11.21 -8.03
N PHE A 60 21.53 12.41 -8.29
CA PHE A 60 22.29 12.63 -9.51
C PHE A 60 23.59 11.83 -9.45
N ALA A 61 24.10 11.42 -10.61
CA ALA A 61 25.39 10.71 -10.70
C ALA A 61 26.57 11.47 -10.08
N SER A 62 26.42 12.79 -9.84
CA SER A 62 27.37 13.64 -9.11
C SER A 62 27.33 13.49 -7.58
N GLY A 63 26.39 12.72 -7.02
CA GLY A 63 26.23 12.52 -5.58
C GLY A 63 25.41 13.60 -4.86
N ASN A 64 24.90 14.60 -5.57
CA ASN A 64 23.99 15.59 -5.00
C ASN A 64 22.56 15.06 -4.99
N LYS A 65 21.86 15.29 -3.86
CA LYS A 65 20.42 15.10 -3.73
C LYS A 65 19.67 16.38 -4.16
N LEU A 66 18.48 16.21 -4.74
CA LEU A 66 17.51 17.30 -4.94
C LEU A 66 16.85 17.71 -3.63
#